data_AF-A0A5A8DJX1-F1
#
_entry.id   AF-A0A5A8DJX1-F1
#
_cell.length_a   1.000
_cell.length_b   1.000
_cell.length_c   1.000
_cell.angle_alpha   90.00
_cell.angle_beta   90.00
_cell.angle_gamma   90.00
#
_symmetry.space_group_name_H-M   'P 1'
#
loop_
_entity.id
_entity.type
_entity.pdbx_description
1 polymer ?
#
loop_
_entity_poly.entity_id
_entity_poly.type
_entity_poly.pdbx_seq_one_letter_code
_entity_poly.pdbx_strand_id
1 'polypeptide(L)'
;MRVASLLLALAALVVAVSAGTRPANATDLGTGCGGNCPGGCSKCPCGESSHYVSIADWCAKYSWDQKACQCIVSHESGGNANAVNENSNGSFDVGLWQVNSMNWNSCSGGAAPCDVETNLKCAIDVYRWGGNTFKLWSTCHVCGVC
;
A
#
# COMPACT_ATOMS: atom_id res chain seq x y z
N MET A 1 -51.81 18.53 -46.62
CA MET A 1 -50.73 19.52 -46.46
C MET A 1 -49.50 18.81 -45.89
N ARG A 2 -48.39 18.85 -46.63
CA ARG A 2 -47.09 18.30 -46.24
C ARG A 2 -46.38 19.32 -45.33
N VAL A 3 -45.89 18.89 -44.17
CA VAL A 3 -44.81 19.57 -43.43
C VAL A 3 -44.02 18.45 -42.74
N ALA A 4 -43.02 17.90 -43.44
CA ALA A 4 -41.61 18.29 -43.38
C ALA A 4 -40.90 17.69 -42.16
N SER A 5 -40.13 16.64 -42.43
CA SER A 5 -39.09 16.09 -41.57
C SER A 5 -38.14 17.19 -41.10
N LEU A 6 -37.83 17.21 -39.81
CA LEU A 6 -36.61 17.83 -39.31
C LEU A 6 -35.96 16.89 -38.29
N LEU A 7 -35.06 16.06 -38.79
CA LEU A 7 -34.01 15.42 -38.00
C LEU A 7 -33.14 16.54 -37.43
N LEU A 8 -33.17 16.74 -36.11
CA LEU A 8 -32.16 17.52 -35.41
C LEU A 8 -31.30 16.54 -34.61
N ALA A 9 -30.19 16.11 -35.23
CA ALA A 9 -29.10 15.47 -34.53
C ALA A 9 -28.43 16.53 -33.65
N LEU A 10 -28.64 16.48 -32.33
CA LEU A 10 -27.83 17.25 -31.40
C LEU A 10 -26.66 16.39 -30.92
N ALA A 11 -25.47 16.91 -31.20
CA ALA A 11 -24.17 16.34 -30.94
C ALA A 11 -23.97 15.94 -29.47
N ALA A 12 -23.31 14.81 -29.26
CA ALA A 12 -22.82 14.37 -27.97
C ALA A 12 -21.85 15.41 -27.39
N LEU A 13 -22.20 16.01 -26.26
CA LEU A 13 -21.24 16.76 -25.45
C LEU A 13 -20.54 15.76 -24.51
N VAL A 14 -19.49 15.12 -25.02
CA VAL A 14 -18.53 14.42 -24.15
C VAL A 14 -17.74 15.50 -23.44
N VAL A 15 -18.12 15.84 -22.21
CA VAL A 15 -17.26 16.62 -21.33
C VAL A 15 -16.12 15.70 -20.93
N ALA A 16 -15.03 15.73 -21.70
CA ALA A 16 -13.77 15.20 -21.25
C ALA A 16 -13.36 16.03 -20.02
N VAL A 17 -13.60 15.49 -18.82
CA VAL A 17 -12.85 15.90 -17.64
C VAL A 17 -11.40 15.57 -17.98
N SER A 18 -10.65 16.57 -18.38
CA SER A 18 -9.20 16.50 -18.40
C SER A 18 -8.81 16.24 -16.96
N ALA A 19 -8.52 14.98 -16.63
CA ALA A 19 -7.67 14.66 -15.51
C ALA A 19 -6.40 15.46 -15.77
N GLY A 20 -6.26 16.59 -15.09
CA GLY A 20 -5.09 17.43 -15.17
C GLY A 20 -3.92 16.57 -14.70
N THR A 21 -3.19 16.00 -15.65
CA THR A 21 -1.84 15.52 -15.41
C THR A 21 -1.04 16.78 -15.13
N ARG A 22 -0.95 17.13 -13.85
CA ARG A 22 0.01 18.12 -13.40
C ARG A 22 1.38 17.66 -13.92
N PRO A 23 2.15 18.50 -14.62
CA PRO A 23 3.49 18.14 -15.01
C PRO A 23 4.26 17.81 -13.74
N ALA A 24 4.86 16.63 -13.69
CA ALA A 24 5.77 16.26 -12.60
C ALA A 24 6.89 17.31 -12.56
N ASN A 25 6.85 18.15 -11.53
CA ASN A 25 7.89 19.14 -11.32
C ASN A 25 9.13 18.39 -10.88
N ALA A 26 10.30 18.66 -11.46
CA ALA A 26 11.56 17.97 -11.18
C ALA A 26 12.08 18.12 -9.74
N THR A 27 11.31 18.76 -8.85
CA THR A 27 11.52 18.79 -7.40
C THR A 27 10.76 17.69 -6.64
N ASP A 28 9.96 16.86 -7.31
CA ASP A 28 9.33 15.66 -6.72
C ASP A 28 10.28 14.45 -6.67
N LEU A 29 11.54 14.66 -7.07
CA LEU A 29 12.67 13.73 -6.90
C LEU A 29 13.09 13.53 -5.42
N GLY A 30 12.28 14.00 -4.47
CA GLY A 30 12.56 14.03 -3.03
C GLY A 30 11.75 13.06 -2.16
N THR A 31 10.84 12.27 -2.73
CA THR A 31 10.13 11.21 -2.02
C THR A 31 10.76 9.87 -2.42
N GLY A 32 11.65 9.33 -1.58
CA GLY A 32 12.38 8.10 -1.87
C GLY A 32 11.48 7.00 -2.45
N CYS A 33 11.94 6.31 -3.49
CA CYS A 33 11.22 5.23 -4.14
C CYS A 33 9.87 5.62 -4.77
N GLY A 34 9.83 6.79 -5.44
CA GLY A 34 8.64 7.27 -6.16
C GLY A 34 7.41 7.43 -5.27
N GLY A 35 7.63 7.90 -4.04
CA GLY A 35 6.57 8.07 -3.04
C GLY A 35 6.38 6.88 -2.10
N ASN A 36 7.08 5.76 -2.30
CA ASN A 36 6.96 4.59 -1.43
C ASN A 36 7.72 4.73 -0.11
N CYS A 37 8.72 5.61 -0.04
CA CYS A 37 9.56 5.82 1.13
C CYS A 37 9.66 7.31 1.50
N PRO A 38 8.62 7.87 2.14
CA PRO A 38 8.62 9.29 2.53
C PRO A 38 9.69 9.62 3.58
N GLY A 39 10.12 8.64 4.38
CA GLY A 39 11.23 8.79 5.35
C GLY A 39 12.62 8.79 4.73
N GLY A 40 12.73 8.52 3.42
CA GLY A 40 14.00 8.35 2.72
C GLY A 40 14.54 6.92 2.84
N CYS A 41 14.92 6.35 1.70
CA CYS A 41 15.48 5.01 1.60
C CYS A 41 16.64 5.02 0.60
N SER A 42 17.67 4.24 0.88
CA SER A 42 18.82 3.99 0.01
C SER A 42 18.48 3.06 -1.16
N LYS A 43 17.40 2.26 -1.03
CA LYS A 43 16.95 1.28 -2.02
C LYS A 43 15.43 1.19 -2.06
N CYS A 44 14.93 0.66 -3.17
CA CYS A 44 13.50 0.47 -3.44
C CYS A 44 13.21 -1.00 -3.73
N PRO A 45 13.12 -1.87 -2.71
CA PRO A 45 12.99 -3.31 -2.90
C PRO A 45 11.78 -3.73 -3.76
N CYS A 46 10.72 -2.92 -3.74
CA CYS A 46 9.49 -3.14 -4.52
C CYS A 46 9.30 -2.16 -5.69
N GLY A 47 10.38 -1.49 -6.10
CA GLY A 47 10.36 -0.51 -7.15
C GLY A 47 9.80 0.86 -6.72
N GLU A 48 9.57 1.70 -7.72
CA GLU A 48 9.28 3.12 -7.53
C GLU A 48 7.81 3.48 -7.78
N SER A 49 6.98 2.53 -8.18
CA SER A 49 5.54 2.77 -8.34
C SER A 49 4.79 2.49 -7.04
N SER A 50 3.97 3.44 -6.60
CA SER A 50 3.01 3.20 -5.52
C SER A 50 1.91 2.23 -5.93
N HIS A 51 1.41 1.44 -4.98
CA HIS A 51 0.31 0.50 -5.21
C HIS A 51 -0.64 0.51 -4.02
N TYR A 52 -1.72 1.29 -4.10
CA TYR A 52 -2.70 1.38 -3.02
C TYR A 52 -3.79 0.32 -3.13
N VAL A 53 -4.09 -0.33 -2.01
CA VAL A 53 -5.14 -1.34 -1.90
C VAL A 53 -6.08 -1.04 -0.72
N SER A 54 -7.26 -1.64 -0.72
CA SER A 54 -8.23 -1.50 0.37
C SER A 54 -7.76 -2.21 1.64
N ILE A 55 -7.47 -1.44 2.68
CA ILE A 55 -7.02 -1.97 3.99
C ILE A 55 -8.08 -2.93 4.57
N ALA A 56 -9.35 -2.57 4.49
CA ALA A 56 -10.45 -3.38 5.02
C ALA A 56 -10.54 -4.74 4.32
N ASP A 57 -10.44 -4.76 2.99
CA ASP A 57 -10.55 -6.01 2.22
C ASP A 57 -9.38 -6.95 2.51
N TRP A 58 -8.18 -6.40 2.67
CA TRP A 58 -6.98 -7.18 2.96
C TRP A 58 -6.93 -7.69 4.42
N CYS A 59 -7.37 -6.88 5.38
CA CYS A 59 -7.52 -7.32 6.77
C CYS A 59 -8.59 -8.39 6.96
N ALA A 60 -9.61 -8.43 6.08
CA ALA A 60 -10.67 -9.44 6.12
C ALA A 60 -10.24 -10.82 5.59
N LYS A 61 -9.08 -10.93 4.92
CA LYS A 61 -8.57 -12.20 4.37
C LYS A 61 -8.06 -13.18 5.42
N TYR A 62 -7.89 -12.74 6.67
CA TYR A 62 -7.51 -13.60 7.80
C TYR A 62 -8.38 -13.27 9.03
N SER A 63 -8.50 -14.23 9.93
CA SER A 63 -9.34 -14.13 11.14
C SER A 63 -8.73 -13.25 12.24
N TRP A 64 -8.32 -12.02 11.89
CA TRP A 64 -7.90 -10.99 12.84
C TRP A 64 -9.09 -10.21 13.39
N ASP A 65 -8.91 -9.59 14.57
CA ASP A 65 -9.74 -8.45 14.93
C ASP A 65 -9.59 -7.36 13.86
N GLN A 66 -10.71 -7.00 13.24
CA GLN A 66 -10.69 -6.14 12.07
C GLN A 66 -10.26 -4.71 12.40
N LYS A 67 -10.61 -4.20 13.59
CA LYS A 67 -10.19 -2.85 14.01
C LYS A 67 -8.69 -2.83 14.30
N ALA A 68 -8.17 -3.87 14.94
CA ALA A 68 -6.75 -4.01 15.21
C ALA A 68 -5.93 -4.03 13.92
N CYS A 69 -6.27 -4.91 12.97
CA CYS A 69 -5.54 -5.01 11.71
C CYS A 69 -5.60 -3.71 10.91
N GLN A 70 -6.79 -3.10 10.78
CA GLN A 70 -6.95 -1.85 10.03
C GLN A 70 -6.17 -0.70 10.66
N CYS A 71 -6.13 -0.61 11.99
CA CYS A 71 -5.31 0.38 12.69
C CYS A 71 -3.82 0.18 12.38
N ILE A 72 -3.31 -1.05 12.54
CA ILE A 72 -1.91 -1.38 12.22
C ILE A 72 -1.57 -0.96 10.79
N VAL A 73 -2.28 -1.49 9.78
CA VAL A 73 -1.97 -1.22 8.37
C VAL A 73 -2.07 0.27 8.01
N SER A 74 -3.03 0.99 8.60
CA SER A 74 -3.18 2.44 8.35
C SER A 74 -1.97 3.25 8.78
N HIS A 75 -1.30 2.86 9.86
CA HIS A 75 -0.09 3.50 10.39
C HIS A 75 1.19 2.97 9.75
N GLU A 76 1.23 1.67 9.43
CA GLU A 76 2.40 1.03 8.82
C GLU A 76 2.60 1.51 7.36
N SER A 77 1.56 1.50 6.54
CA SER A 77 1.71 1.77 5.09
C SER A 77 0.68 2.73 4.51
N GLY A 78 -0.36 3.11 5.28
CA GLY A 78 -1.47 3.90 4.76
C GLY A 78 -2.22 3.22 3.61
N GLY A 79 -2.09 1.89 3.46
CA GLY A 79 -2.67 1.13 2.36
C GLY A 79 -1.79 1.01 1.12
N ASN A 80 -0.57 1.57 1.11
CA ASN A 80 0.38 1.40 0.01
C ASN A 80 1.09 0.04 0.15
N ALA A 81 0.72 -0.93 -0.67
CA ALA A 81 1.31 -2.25 -0.69
C ALA A 81 2.74 -2.31 -1.23
N ASN A 82 3.28 -1.20 -1.75
CA ASN A 82 4.68 -1.05 -2.09
C ASN A 82 5.43 -0.12 -1.12
N ALA A 83 4.84 0.25 0.02
CA ALA A 83 5.48 1.09 1.02
C ALA A 83 6.82 0.50 1.48
N VAL A 84 7.80 1.36 1.70
CA VAL A 84 9.13 1.00 2.18
C VAL A 84 9.53 1.95 3.30
N ASN A 85 10.06 1.40 4.36
CA ASN A 85 10.77 2.13 5.40
C ASN A 85 12.16 1.51 5.60
N GLU A 86 13.20 2.32 5.61
CA GLU A 86 14.56 1.87 5.94
C GLU A 86 14.87 2.24 7.39
N ASN A 87 15.20 1.22 8.18
CA ASN A 87 15.57 1.39 9.57
C ASN A 87 17.04 1.80 9.71
N SER A 88 17.40 2.41 10.84
CA SER A 88 18.77 2.87 11.11
C SER A 88 19.82 1.76 11.10
N ASN A 89 19.41 0.50 11.26
CA ASN A 89 20.26 -0.69 11.16
C ASN A 89 20.42 -1.21 9.72
N GLY A 90 19.83 -0.54 8.72
CA GLY A 90 19.84 -0.93 7.30
C GLY A 90 18.83 -2.02 6.92
N SER A 91 17.99 -2.48 7.86
CA SER A 91 16.87 -3.38 7.53
C SER A 91 15.71 -2.61 6.90
N PHE A 92 14.92 -3.29 6.05
CA PHE A 92 13.78 -2.69 5.38
C PHE A 92 12.47 -3.26 5.90
N ASP A 93 11.50 -2.40 6.18
CA ASP A 93 10.10 -2.80 6.32
C ASP A 93 9.39 -2.57 4.99
N VAL A 94 8.67 -3.58 4.51
CA VAL A 94 8.12 -3.57 3.15
C VAL A 94 6.67 -4.01 3.11
N GLY A 95 5.92 -3.31 2.27
CA GLY A 95 4.57 -3.65 1.84
C GLY A 95 3.50 -3.29 2.84
N LEU A 96 2.30 -3.85 2.64
CA LEU A 96 1.07 -3.43 3.32
C LEU A 96 1.15 -3.52 4.85
N TRP A 97 1.77 -4.59 5.37
CA TRP A 97 2.01 -4.78 6.81
C TRP A 97 3.44 -4.42 7.26
N GLN A 98 4.25 -3.77 6.41
CA GLN A 98 5.62 -3.37 6.72
C GLN A 98 6.44 -4.54 7.33
N VAL A 99 6.53 -5.64 6.60
CA VAL A 99 7.26 -6.83 7.06
C VAL A 99 8.76 -6.57 6.99
N ASN A 100 9.43 -6.60 8.14
CA ASN A 100 10.87 -6.36 8.26
C ASN A 100 11.73 -7.41 7.54
N SER A 101 12.83 -6.97 6.92
CA SER A 101 13.76 -7.80 6.14
C SER A 101 14.48 -8.87 6.93
N MET A 102 14.55 -8.74 8.25
CA MET A 102 15.06 -9.79 9.14
C MET A 102 14.18 -11.06 9.11
N ASN A 103 12.93 -10.95 8.67
CA ASN A 103 11.96 -12.05 8.63
C ASN A 103 11.81 -12.69 7.24
N TRP A 104 12.33 -12.07 6.17
CA TRP A 104 12.05 -12.49 4.79
C TRP A 104 12.56 -13.91 4.49
N ASN A 105 13.69 -14.31 5.06
CA ASN A 105 14.18 -15.69 4.88
C ASN A 105 13.16 -16.73 5.38
N SER A 106 12.43 -16.41 6.46
CA SER A 106 11.48 -17.31 7.08
C SER A 106 10.12 -17.36 6.37
N CYS A 107 9.69 -16.27 5.72
CA CYS A 107 8.32 -16.18 5.19
C CYS A 107 8.21 -16.01 3.66
N SER A 108 9.25 -15.49 3.00
CA SER A 108 9.29 -15.20 1.56
C SER A 108 10.54 -15.77 0.86
N GLY A 109 11.27 -16.70 1.52
CA GLY A 109 12.48 -17.30 0.96
C GLY A 109 13.63 -16.32 0.75
N GLY A 110 13.64 -15.21 1.51
CA GLY A 110 14.67 -14.17 1.47
C GLY A 110 14.39 -13.02 0.50
N ALA A 111 13.36 -13.13 -0.33
CA ALA A 111 12.94 -12.05 -1.22
C ALA A 111 12.09 -11.00 -0.50
N ALA A 112 12.12 -9.75 -0.95
CA ALA A 112 11.19 -8.73 -0.48
C ALA A 112 9.73 -9.15 -0.85
N PRO A 113 8.78 -9.17 0.10
CA PRO A 113 7.40 -9.58 -0.14
C PRO A 113 6.61 -8.42 -0.80
N CYS A 114 6.93 -8.13 -2.06
CA CYS A 114 6.42 -6.99 -2.82
C CYS A 114 5.03 -7.21 -3.44
N ASP A 115 4.61 -8.47 -3.64
CA ASP A 115 3.22 -8.75 -3.95
C ASP A 115 2.40 -8.86 -2.65
N VAL A 116 1.16 -8.38 -2.70
CA VAL A 116 0.34 -8.19 -1.50
C VAL A 116 -0.07 -9.53 -0.86
N GLU A 117 -0.19 -10.60 -1.65
CA GLU A 117 -0.51 -11.94 -1.14
C GLU A 117 0.68 -12.53 -0.36
N THR A 118 1.90 -12.43 -0.87
CA THR A 118 3.11 -12.84 -0.12
C THR A 118 3.31 -11.96 1.12
N ASN A 119 3.04 -10.65 1.03
CA ASN A 119 3.08 -9.76 2.18
C ASN A 119 2.08 -10.18 3.27
N LEU A 120 0.84 -10.51 2.89
CA LEU A 120 -0.19 -11.06 3.78
C LEU A 120 0.28 -12.36 4.44
N LYS A 121 0.84 -13.29 3.66
CA LYS A 121 1.36 -14.56 4.19
C LYS A 121 2.45 -14.31 5.24
N CYS A 122 3.42 -13.45 4.93
CA CYS A 122 4.45 -13.05 5.87
C CYS A 122 3.88 -12.38 7.13
N ALA A 123 2.89 -11.50 6.99
CA ALA A 123 2.23 -10.86 8.13
C ALA A 123 1.52 -11.89 9.03
N ILE A 124 0.86 -12.90 8.47
CA ILE A 124 0.25 -13.99 9.24
C ILE A 124 1.32 -14.76 10.03
N ASP A 125 2.47 -15.04 9.42
CA ASP A 125 3.56 -15.73 10.11
C ASP A 125 4.14 -14.88 11.26
N VAL A 126 4.40 -13.59 11.03
CA VAL A 126 4.85 -12.65 12.08
C VAL A 126 3.83 -12.56 13.23
N TYR A 127 2.54 -12.47 12.91
CA TYR A 127 1.47 -12.47 13.90
C TYR A 127 1.47 -13.74 14.76
N ARG A 128 1.69 -14.90 14.14
CA ARG A 128 1.79 -16.19 14.83
C ARG A 128 3.04 -16.27 15.69
N TRP A 129 4.19 -15.79 15.23
CA TRP A 129 5.41 -15.69 16.03
C TRP A 129 5.23 -14.76 17.24
N GLY A 130 4.38 -13.75 17.09
CA GLY A 130 3.90 -12.88 18.17
C GLY A 130 2.95 -13.54 19.18
N GLY A 131 2.63 -14.83 19.03
CA GLY A 131 1.66 -15.53 19.86
C GLY A 131 0.22 -15.20 19.51
N ASN A 132 -0.06 -14.99 18.22
CA ASN A 132 -1.35 -14.53 17.70
C ASN A 132 -1.76 -13.16 18.26
N THR A 133 -0.81 -12.21 18.22
CA THR A 133 -1.03 -10.80 18.59
C THR A 133 -0.26 -9.91 17.64
N PHE A 134 -0.61 -8.62 17.58
CA PHE A 134 0.15 -7.63 16.80
C PHE A 134 1.38 -7.08 17.55
N LYS A 135 1.79 -7.67 18.67
CA LYS A 135 2.87 -7.13 19.54
C LYS A 135 4.25 -6.96 18.88
N LEU A 136 4.48 -7.61 17.73
CA LEU A 136 5.74 -7.51 16.97
C LEU A 136 5.74 -6.35 15.97
N TRP A 137 4.62 -5.67 15.78
CA TRP A 137 4.56 -4.38 15.10
C TRP A 137 4.73 -3.29 16.14
N SER A 138 5.69 -2.38 15.96
CA SER A 138 5.92 -1.27 16.89
C SER A 138 4.66 -0.40 17.07
N THR A 139 3.87 -0.29 16.00
CA THR A 139 2.56 0.38 15.94
C THR A 139 1.52 -0.22 16.90
N CYS A 140 1.70 -1.44 17.41
CA CYS A 140 0.74 -2.07 18.33
C CYS A 140 0.42 -1.21 19.55
N HIS A 141 1.37 -0.43 20.04
CA HIS A 141 1.18 0.47 21.18
C HIS A 141 0.27 1.65 20.85
N VAL A 142 0.37 2.18 19.63
CA VAL A 142 -0.50 3.26 19.13
C VAL A 142 -1.94 2.74 18.98
N CYS A 143 -2.08 1.51 18.51
CA CYS A 143 -3.37 0.87 18.30
C CYS A 143 -3.97 0.20 19.56
N GLY A 144 -3.19 0.01 20.63
CA GLY A 144 -3.61 -0.69 21.84
C GLY A 144 -3.85 -2.19 21.66
N VAL A 145 -3.06 -2.85 20.79
CA VAL A 145 -3.28 -4.25 20.32
C VAL A 145 -2.05 -5.14 20.47
N CYS A 146 -1.13 -4.73 21.34
CA CYS A 146 -0.17 -5.65 21.95
C CYS A 146 -0.94 -6.49 23.00
#